data_AF-A0A7X3TCD3-F1
#
_entry.id   AF-A0A7X3TCD3-F1
#
_cell.length_a   1.000
_cell.length_b   1.000
_cell.length_c   1.000
_cell.angle_alpha   90.00
_cell.angle_beta   90.00
_cell.angle_gamma   90.00
#
_symmetry.space_group_name_H-M   'P 1'
#
loop_
_entity.id
_entity.type
_entity.pdbx_description
1 polymer ?
#
loop_
_entity_poly.entity_id
_entity_poly.type
_entity_poly.pdbx_seq_one_letter_code
_entity_poly.pdbx_strand_id
1 'polypeptide(L)'
;MSEQTNAHERLTDVEQRLARLESLLVSINGKLEQRSDVSEVDTENTEEFKQWVTNYVSMRLQQLVPETCDHPDGVALQDGPYLDNTTVACTEEVEHRVKRIPIPFVREMVVQRVAENAREAGVERVDIEFFEKAATF
;
A
#
# COMPACT_ATOMS: atom_id res chain seq x y z
N MET A 1 32.26 -27.48 56.67
CA MET A 1 32.19 -28.57 55.67
C MET A 1 30.84 -28.58 54.97
N SER A 2 29.71 -28.66 55.69
CA SER A 2 28.36 -28.75 55.10
C SER A 2 27.88 -27.53 54.29
N GLU A 3 28.34 -26.32 54.61
CA GLU A 3 27.96 -25.10 53.87
C GLU A 3 28.66 -25.00 52.52
N GLN A 4 29.92 -25.44 52.42
CA GLN A 4 30.66 -25.47 51.15
C GLN A 4 30.09 -26.51 50.18
N THR A 5 29.62 -27.65 50.69
CA THR A 5 28.94 -28.66 49.87
C THR A 5 27.60 -28.15 49.34
N ASN A 6 26.81 -27.42 50.15
CA ASN A 6 25.55 -26.84 49.69
C ASN A 6 25.75 -25.73 48.65
N ALA A 7 26.78 -24.88 48.83
CA ALA A 7 27.13 -23.86 47.85
C ALA A 7 27.56 -24.48 46.50
N HIS A 8 28.34 -25.56 46.54
CA HIS A 8 28.76 -26.29 45.34
C HIS A 8 27.58 -26.91 44.60
N GLU A 9 26.65 -27.55 45.31
CA GLU A 9 25.43 -28.12 44.74
C GLU A 9 24.55 -27.07 44.05
N ARG A 10 24.38 -25.90 44.67
CA ARG A 10 23.62 -24.78 44.07
C ARG A 10 24.30 -24.21 42.84
N LEU A 11 25.63 -24.15 42.81
CA LEU A 11 26.37 -23.71 41.63
C LEU A 11 26.19 -24.70 40.48
N THR A 12 26.28 -25.99 40.75
CA THR A 12 26.06 -27.02 39.72
C THR A 12 24.64 -27.01 39.14
N ASP A 13 23.61 -26.75 39.96
CA ASP A 13 22.23 -26.56 39.48
C ASP A 13 22.12 -25.35 38.53
N VAL A 14 22.74 -24.23 38.90
CA VAL A 14 22.73 -23.01 38.08
C VAL A 14 23.46 -23.22 36.75
N GLU A 15 24.61 -23.87 36.76
CA GLU A 15 25.37 -24.22 35.54
C GLU A 15 24.55 -25.12 34.61
N GLN A 16 23.87 -26.13 35.16
CA GLN A 16 23.02 -27.02 34.38
C GLN A 16 21.83 -26.28 33.76
N ARG A 17 21.24 -25.33 34.49
CA ARG A 17 20.15 -24.48 33.99
C ARG A 17 20.61 -23.52 32.90
N LEU A 18 21.81 -22.95 33.02
CA LEU A 18 22.42 -22.10 32.00
C LEU A 18 22.71 -22.88 30.71
N ALA A 19 23.31 -24.07 30.82
CA ALA A 19 23.56 -24.94 29.67
C ALA A 19 22.26 -25.31 28.91
N ARG A 20 21.16 -25.54 29.65
CA ARG A 20 19.85 -25.79 29.06
C ARG A 20 19.30 -24.56 28.32
N LEU A 21 19.44 -23.37 28.89
CA LEU A 21 19.01 -22.13 28.25
C LEU A 21 19.81 -21.85 26.97
N GLU A 22 21.12 -22.07 27.00
CA GLU A 22 21.99 -21.91 25.83
C GLU A 22 21.56 -22.85 24.70
N SER A 23 21.33 -24.12 25.00
CA SER A 23 20.84 -25.10 24.01
C SER A 23 19.48 -24.70 23.41
N LEU A 24 18.56 -24.18 24.24
CA LEU A 24 17.27 -23.68 23.77
C LEU A 24 17.41 -22.45 22.87
N LEU A 25 18.29 -21.51 23.22
CA LEU A 25 18.54 -20.32 22.41
C LEU A 25 19.15 -20.68 21.06
N VAL A 26 20.12 -21.59 21.01
CA VAL A 26 20.70 -22.11 19.76
C VAL A 26 19.63 -22.80 18.91
N SER A 27 18.74 -23.59 19.53
CA SER A 27 17.63 -24.24 18.82
C SER A 27 16.62 -23.24 18.26
N ILE A 28 16.27 -22.21 19.03
CA ILE A 28 15.36 -21.14 18.58
C ILE A 28 16.00 -20.35 17.44
N ASN A 29 17.27 -20.00 17.55
CA ASN A 29 17.99 -19.30 16.50
C ASN A 29 18.02 -20.13 15.21
N GLY A 30 18.36 -21.42 15.30
CA GLY A 30 18.32 -22.32 14.13
C GLY A 30 16.94 -22.41 13.47
N LYS A 31 15.86 -22.44 14.26
CA LYS A 31 14.48 -22.41 13.74
C LYS A 31 14.12 -21.07 13.09
N LEU A 32 14.64 -19.96 13.61
CA LEU A 32 14.42 -18.63 13.04
C LEU A 32 15.16 -18.48 11.71
N GLU A 33 16.43 -18.89 11.65
CA GLU A 33 17.23 -18.91 10.41
C GLU A 33 16.57 -19.79 9.33
N GLN A 34 16.07 -20.97 9.71
CA GLN A 34 15.33 -21.84 8.80
C GLN A 34 14.00 -21.22 8.32
N ARG A 35 13.39 -20.33 9.12
CA ARG A 35 12.17 -19.62 8.74
C ARG A 35 12.45 -18.39 7.86
N SER A 36 13.61 -17.75 8.02
CA SER A 36 14.05 -16.67 7.13
C SER A 36 14.46 -17.17 5.75
N ASP A 37 14.91 -18.43 5.62
CA ASP A 37 15.08 -19.07 4.31
C ASP A 37 13.74 -19.26 3.56
N VAL A 38 12.61 -19.31 4.27
CA VAL A 38 11.25 -19.28 3.69
C VAL A 38 10.83 -17.87 3.25
N SER A 39 11.71 -16.86 3.38
CA SER A 39 11.47 -15.50 2.89
C SER A 39 11.82 -15.32 1.40
N GLU A 40 12.45 -16.29 0.75
CA GLU A 40 12.23 -16.49 -0.69
C GLU A 40 10.82 -17.02 -0.85
N VAL A 41 9.86 -16.08 -0.83
CA VAL A 41 8.49 -16.35 -1.25
C VAL A 41 8.60 -16.93 -2.64
N ASP A 42 8.32 -18.23 -2.70
CA ASP A 42 8.35 -19.07 -3.88
C ASP A 42 7.62 -18.35 -5.02
N THR A 43 8.40 -17.68 -5.87
CA THR A 43 7.88 -16.63 -6.76
C THR A 43 6.90 -17.22 -7.78
N GLU A 44 7.11 -18.49 -8.12
CA GLU A 44 6.21 -19.32 -8.92
C GLU A 44 4.82 -19.44 -8.26
N ASN A 45 4.75 -19.81 -6.98
CA ASN A 45 3.50 -19.90 -6.23
C ASN A 45 2.77 -18.55 -6.13
N THR A 46 3.50 -17.43 -6.06
CA THR A 46 2.87 -16.11 -6.08
C THR A 46 2.30 -15.71 -7.44
N GLU A 47 2.96 -16.06 -8.54
CA GLU A 47 2.43 -15.79 -9.88
C GLU A 47 1.22 -16.67 -10.19
N GLU A 48 1.26 -17.95 -9.81
CA GLU A 48 0.09 -18.84 -9.90
C GLU A 48 -1.09 -18.33 -9.07
N PHE A 49 -0.82 -17.82 -7.85
CA PHE A 49 -1.84 -17.22 -7.01
C PHE A 49 -2.43 -15.94 -7.63
N LYS A 50 -1.59 -15.04 -8.16
CA LYS A 50 -2.05 -13.84 -8.86
C LYS A 50 -2.91 -14.18 -10.08
N GLN A 51 -2.50 -15.18 -10.87
CA GLN A 51 -3.25 -15.66 -12.02
C GLN A 51 -4.62 -16.19 -11.59
N TRP A 52 -4.67 -16.98 -10.51
CA TRP A 52 -5.91 -17.52 -9.97
C TRP A 52 -6.85 -16.42 -9.47
N VAL A 53 -6.34 -15.45 -8.68
CA VAL A 53 -7.14 -14.31 -8.19
C VAL A 53 -7.70 -13.52 -9.36
N THR A 54 -6.89 -13.26 -10.39
CA THR A 54 -7.31 -12.52 -11.59
C THR A 54 -8.45 -13.24 -12.31
N ASN A 55 -8.33 -14.55 -12.53
CA ASN A 55 -9.38 -15.36 -13.14
C ASN A 55 -10.66 -15.37 -12.30
N TYR A 56 -10.55 -15.54 -10.98
CA TYR A 56 -11.68 -15.58 -10.07
C TYR A 56 -12.44 -14.24 -10.03
N VAL A 57 -11.72 -13.12 -9.91
CA VAL A 57 -12.33 -11.78 -9.91
C VAL A 57 -12.97 -11.49 -11.25
N SER A 58 -12.33 -11.84 -12.37
CA SER A 58 -12.89 -11.65 -13.72
C SER A 58 -14.20 -12.41 -13.90
N MET A 59 -14.24 -13.70 -13.51
CA MET A 59 -15.45 -14.51 -13.52
C MET A 59 -16.55 -13.90 -12.63
N ARG A 60 -16.17 -13.35 -11.47
CA ARG A 60 -17.15 -12.80 -10.53
C ARG A 60 -17.70 -11.45 -10.97
N LEU A 61 -16.88 -10.60 -11.59
CA LEU A 61 -17.32 -9.34 -12.17
C LEU A 61 -18.33 -9.55 -13.32
N GLN A 62 -18.09 -10.55 -14.17
CA GLN A 62 -19.05 -10.94 -15.23
C GLN A 62 -20.42 -11.35 -14.67
N GLN A 63 -20.49 -11.85 -13.42
CA GLN A 63 -21.75 -12.21 -12.77
C GLN A 63 -22.44 -11.02 -12.07
N LEU A 64 -21.71 -9.94 -11.81
CA LEU A 64 -22.18 -8.76 -11.07
C LEU A 64 -22.58 -7.61 -11.99
N VAL A 65 -22.19 -7.64 -13.26
CA VAL A 65 -22.56 -6.66 -14.29
C VAL A 65 -23.79 -7.17 -15.05
N PRO A 66 -24.98 -6.56 -14.88
CA PRO A 66 -26.09 -6.83 -15.78
C PRO A 66 -25.72 -6.40 -17.21
N GLU A 67 -26.18 -7.13 -18.24
CA GLU A 67 -26.09 -6.76 -19.68
C GLU A 67 -26.75 -5.40 -20.02
N THR A 68 -27.26 -4.69 -19.02
CA THR A 68 -27.88 -3.36 -19.10
C THR A 68 -27.06 -2.29 -18.40
N CYS A 69 -25.77 -2.51 -18.15
CA CYS A 69 -24.84 -1.39 -18.00
C CYS A 69 -24.85 -0.63 -19.33
N ASP A 70 -25.78 0.32 -19.41
CA ASP A 70 -25.91 1.32 -20.46
C ASP A 70 -24.62 2.14 -20.45
N HIS A 71 -23.62 1.61 -21.13
CA HIS A 71 -22.45 2.36 -21.53
C HIS A 71 -22.92 3.14 -22.75
N PRO A 72 -23.19 4.46 -22.63
CA PRO A 72 -23.60 5.23 -23.79
C PRO A 72 -22.54 5.06 -24.87
N ASP A 73 -22.98 4.50 -26.01
CA ASP A 73 -22.17 4.33 -27.21
C ASP A 73 -21.54 5.67 -27.57
N GLY A 74 -20.22 5.77 -27.40
CA GLY A 74 -19.41 6.77 -28.07
C GLY A 74 -19.92 8.21 -27.96
N VAL A 75 -20.02 8.74 -26.75
CA VAL A 75 -19.59 10.13 -26.61
C VAL A 75 -18.08 10.06 -26.79
N ALA A 76 -17.56 10.62 -27.87
CA ALA A 76 -16.14 10.83 -28.02
C ALA A 76 -15.68 11.60 -26.77
N LEU A 77 -15.15 10.87 -25.79
CA LEU A 77 -14.59 11.43 -24.58
C LEU A 77 -13.39 12.25 -25.05
N GLN A 78 -13.63 13.52 -25.32
CA GLN A 78 -12.58 14.54 -25.27
C GLN A 78 -12.18 14.80 -23.81
N ASP A 79 -12.48 13.90 -22.88
CA ASP A 79 -12.06 13.98 -21.49
C ASP A 79 -10.58 13.70 -21.41
N GLY A 80 -9.83 14.80 -21.31
CA GLY A 80 -8.53 14.78 -20.68
C GLY A 80 -8.65 14.30 -19.23
N PRO A 81 -7.52 14.24 -18.52
CA PRO A 81 -7.51 13.76 -17.14
C PRO A 81 -8.44 14.56 -16.24
N TYR A 82 -8.86 13.93 -15.15
CA TYR A 82 -9.63 14.58 -14.09
C TYR A 82 -8.72 14.87 -12.91
N LEU A 83 -9.04 15.91 -12.15
CA LEU A 83 -8.37 16.16 -10.88
C LEU A 83 -8.65 15.01 -9.88
N ASP A 84 -7.59 14.48 -9.25
CA ASP A 84 -7.66 13.33 -8.34
C ASP A 84 -8.81 13.44 -7.32
N ASN A 85 -9.66 12.41 -7.24
CA ASN A 85 -10.83 12.34 -6.35
C ASN A 85 -11.94 13.40 -6.61
N THR A 86 -11.99 14.00 -7.80
CA THR A 86 -13.02 14.98 -8.16
C THR A 86 -13.60 14.71 -9.55
N THR A 87 -14.75 15.32 -9.85
CA THR A 87 -15.38 15.27 -11.18
C THR A 87 -14.98 16.46 -12.08
N VAL A 88 -13.92 17.19 -11.72
CA VAL A 88 -13.48 18.38 -12.45
C VAL A 88 -12.48 17.98 -13.52
N ALA A 89 -12.82 18.20 -14.79
CA ALA A 89 -11.95 17.91 -15.92
C ALA A 89 -10.74 18.87 -15.92
N CYS A 90 -9.55 18.36 -16.25
CA CYS A 90 -8.33 19.15 -16.34
C CYS A 90 -7.51 18.78 -17.57
N THR A 91 -6.52 19.62 -17.89
CA THR A 91 -5.55 19.30 -18.95
C THR A 91 -4.44 18.38 -18.43
N GLU A 92 -3.74 17.68 -19.33
CA GLU A 92 -2.63 16.78 -18.97
C GLU A 92 -1.51 17.50 -18.21
N GLU A 93 -1.28 18.78 -18.51
CA GLU A 93 -0.29 19.60 -17.84
C GLU A 93 -0.64 19.80 -16.36
N VAL A 94 -1.93 19.95 -16.04
CA VAL A 94 -2.43 20.11 -14.67
C VAL A 94 -2.26 18.81 -13.89
N GLU A 95 -2.64 17.68 -14.47
CA GLU A 95 -2.45 16.36 -13.85
C GLU A 95 -0.96 16.12 -13.53
N HIS A 96 -0.07 16.40 -14.49
CA HIS A 96 1.37 16.27 -14.29
C HIS A 96 1.90 17.25 -13.22
N ARG A 97 1.32 18.46 -13.13
CA ARG A 97 1.69 19.45 -12.10
C ARG A 97 1.30 18.99 -10.69
N VAL A 98 0.11 18.40 -10.55
CA VAL A 98 -0.41 17.82 -9.30
C VAL A 98 0.46 16.66 -8.84
N LYS A 99 0.83 15.74 -9.75
CA LYS A 99 1.72 14.60 -9.44
C LYS A 99 3.11 15.00 -8.95
N ARG A 100 3.62 16.18 -9.37
CA ARG A 100 4.91 16.72 -8.89
C ARG A 100 4.88 17.25 -7.46
N ILE A 101 3.72 17.40 -6.81
CA ILE A 101 3.63 17.82 -5.42
C ILE A 101 4.06 16.65 -4.53
N PRO A 102 5.20 16.75 -3.80
CA PRO A 102 5.81 15.60 -3.14
C PRO A 102 5.07 15.17 -1.86
N ILE A 103 4.39 16.11 -1.20
CA ILE A 103 3.70 15.86 0.08
C ILE A 103 2.24 15.50 -0.22
N PRO A 104 1.78 14.26 0.07
CA PRO A 104 0.44 13.80 -0.29
C PRO A 104 -0.69 14.69 0.24
N PHE A 105 -0.58 15.16 1.50
CA PHE A 105 -1.57 16.03 2.11
C PHE A 105 -1.69 17.39 1.41
N VAL A 106 -0.57 17.98 1.00
CA VAL A 106 -0.56 19.25 0.26
C VAL A 106 -1.17 19.05 -1.12
N ARG A 107 -0.92 17.91 -1.76
CA ARG A 107 -1.51 17.56 -3.06
C ARG A 107 -3.04 17.50 -2.97
N GLU A 108 -3.56 16.77 -1.99
CA GLU A 108 -5.01 16.65 -1.76
C GLU A 108 -5.64 18.02 -1.46
N MET A 109 -5.01 18.82 -0.61
CA MET A 109 -5.45 20.17 -0.28
C MET A 109 -5.51 21.08 -1.53
N VAL A 110 -4.49 21.06 -2.38
CA VAL A 110 -4.45 21.85 -3.62
C VAL A 110 -5.52 21.37 -4.59
N VAL A 111 -5.69 20.06 -4.76
CA VAL A 111 -6.72 19.49 -5.65
C VAL A 111 -8.12 19.89 -5.21
N GLN A 112 -8.43 19.74 -3.92
CA GLN A 112 -9.73 20.12 -3.36
C GLN A 112 -9.99 21.62 -3.56
N ARG A 113 -8.99 22.47 -3.28
CA ARG A 113 -9.09 23.92 -3.43
C ARG A 113 -9.33 24.34 -4.88
N VAL A 114 -8.58 23.77 -5.82
CA VAL A 114 -8.75 24.05 -7.25
C VAL A 114 -10.12 23.57 -7.73
N ALA A 115 -10.60 22.43 -7.26
CA ALA A 115 -11.93 21.92 -7.60
C ALA A 115 -13.07 22.80 -7.04
N GLU A 116 -12.93 23.32 -5.83
CA GLU A 116 -13.86 24.30 -5.26
C GLU A 116 -13.88 25.60 -6.09
N ASN A 117 -12.69 26.16 -6.37
CA ASN A 117 -12.58 27.37 -7.19
C ASN A 117 -13.15 27.18 -8.61
N ALA A 118 -12.92 26.01 -9.22
CA ALA A 118 -13.46 25.68 -10.55
C ALA A 118 -15.00 25.64 -10.52
N ARG A 119 -15.57 25.05 -9.47
CA ARG A 119 -17.02 24.99 -9.27
C ARG A 119 -17.63 26.37 -9.03
N GLU A 120 -16.96 27.22 -8.24
CA GLU A 120 -17.39 28.60 -7.99
C GLU A 120 -17.31 29.47 -9.25
N ALA A 121 -16.27 29.29 -10.06
CA ALA A 121 -16.07 30.01 -11.31
C ALA A 121 -16.88 29.46 -12.50
N GLY A 122 -17.54 28.30 -12.33
CA GLY A 122 -18.28 27.63 -13.41
C GLY A 122 -17.37 27.15 -14.55
N VAL A 123 -16.11 26.85 -14.24
CA VAL A 123 -15.12 26.41 -15.23
C VAL A 123 -15.29 24.92 -15.50
N GLU A 124 -15.61 24.57 -16.74
CA GLU A 124 -15.83 23.19 -17.17
C GLU A 124 -14.52 22.39 -17.29
N ARG A 125 -13.40 23.06 -17.61
CA ARG A 125 -12.07 22.44 -17.71
C ARG A 125 -10.98 23.34 -17.12
N VAL A 126 -10.22 22.79 -16.19
CA VAL A 126 -9.09 23.46 -15.54
C VAL A 126 -7.85 23.36 -16.42
N ASP A 127 -7.36 24.50 -16.88
CA ASP A 127 -6.05 24.64 -17.53
C ASP A 127 -4.95 25.02 -16.53
N ILE A 128 -3.71 25.07 -17.01
CA ILE A 128 -2.55 25.38 -16.16
C ILE A 128 -2.62 26.80 -15.59
N GLU A 129 -3.17 27.77 -16.32
CA GLU A 129 -3.27 29.16 -15.86
C GLU A 129 -4.25 29.30 -14.70
N PHE A 130 -5.40 28.62 -14.81
CA PHE A 130 -6.39 28.53 -13.75
C PHE A 130 -5.82 27.79 -12.55
N PHE A 131 -5.12 26.67 -12.77
CA PHE A 131 -4.49 25.90 -11.71
C PHE A 131 -3.50 26.75 -10.91
N GLU A 132 -2.62 27.52 -11.56
CA GLU A 132 -1.65 28.35 -10.85
C GLU A 132 -2.31 29.49 -10.05
N LYS A 133 -3.35 30.13 -10.61
CA LYS A 133 -4.14 31.15 -9.90
C LYS A 133 -4.87 30.56 -8.70
N ALA A 134 -5.49 29.40 -8.86
CA ALA A 134 -6.29 28.75 -7.84
C ALA A 134 -5.45 28.03 -6.76
N ALA A 135 -4.21 27.66 -7.07
CA ALA A 135 -3.27 27.02 -6.16
C ALA A 135 -2.39 28.01 -5.37
N THR A 136 -2.58 29.32 -5.58
CA THR A 136 -1.88 30.36 -4.81
C THR A 136 -2.58 30.58 -3.46
N PHE A 137 -1.78 30.63 -2.39
CA PHE A 137 -2.22 30.90 -1.00
C PHE A 137 -2.21 32.39 -0.69
#